data_AF-A0A3S4WG78-F1
#
_entry.id   AF-A0A3S4WG78-F1
#
_cell.length_a   1.000
_cell.length_b   1.000
_cell.length_c   1.000
_cell.angle_alpha   90.00
_cell.angle_beta   90.00
_cell.angle_gamma   90.00
#
_symmetry.space_group_name_H-M   'P 1'
#
loop_
_entity.id
_entity.type
_entity.pdbx_description
1 polymer ?
#
loop_
_entity_poly.entity_id
_entity_poly.type
_entity_poly.pdbx_seq_one_letter_code
_entity_poly.pdbx_strand_id
1 'polypeptide(L)' 'MPSKEVKELVKKLESQGFTCETTRKNHIKVRANGKLITTLPATPSDYRALKNAIRLLAKAGFKN' A
#
# COMPACT_ATOMS: atom_id res chain seq x y z
N MET A 1 -9.70 4.98 -11.18
CA MET A 1 -8.99 5.80 -10.16
C MET A 1 -8.88 4.99 -8.87
N PRO A 2 -7.80 5.12 -8.08
CA PRO A 2 -7.71 4.50 -6.76
C PRO A 2 -8.84 5.01 -5.85
N SER A 3 -9.44 4.11 -5.07
CA SER A 3 -10.49 4.48 -4.10
C SER A 3 -9.94 5.45 -3.05
N LYS A 4 -10.84 6.21 -2.41
CA LYS A 4 -10.46 7.18 -1.36
C LYS A 4 -9.68 6.52 -0.23
N GLU A 5 -10.06 5.30 0.15
CA GLU A 5 -9.38 4.48 1.16
C GLU A 5 -7.91 4.21 0.81
N VAL A 6 -7.63 3.81 -0.44
CA VAL A 6 -6.25 3.53 -0.89
C VAL A 6 -5.42 4.81 -0.86
N LYS A 7 -5.99 5.95 -1.25
CA LYS A 7 -5.29 7.25 -1.18
C LYS A 7 -4.96 7.65 0.26
N GLU A 8 -5.87 7.45 1.20
CA GLU A 8 -5.62 7.71 2.62
C GLU A 8 -4.57 6.77 3.18
N LEU A 9 -4.60 5.49 2.81
CA LEU A 9 -3.59 4.50 3.20
C LEU A 9 -2.20 4.89 2.68
N VAL A 10 -2.09 5.30 1.42
CA VAL A 10 -0.81 5.76 0.83
C VAL A 10 -0.25 6.96 1.58
N LYS A 11 -1.08 7.95 1.91
CA LYS A 11 -0.64 9.11 2.72
C LYS A 11 -0.11 8.70 4.09
N LYS A 12 -0.79 7.77 4.77
CA LYS A 12 -0.32 7.23 6.06
C LYS A 12 1.02 6.50 5.90
N LEU A 13 1.16 5.69 4.85
CA LEU A 13 2.40 4.99 4.55
C LEU A 13 3.56 5.96 4.30
N GLU A 14 3.35 6.96 3.45
CA GLU A 14 4.34 8.00 3.17
C GLU A 14 4.74 8.77 4.44
N SER A 15 3.77 9.12 5.31
CA SER A 15 4.06 9.78 6.59
C SER A 15 4.90 8.93 7.56
N GLN A 16 4.88 7.61 7.39
CA GLN A 16 5.63 6.66 8.22
C GLN A 16 6.97 6.25 7.57
N GLY A 17 7.38 6.92 6.48
CA GLY A 17 8.65 6.67 5.80
C GLY A 17 8.61 5.50 4.80
N PHE A 18 7.42 5.05 4.40
CA PHE A 18 7.28 4.07 3.32
C PHE A 18 7.26 4.78 1.97
N THR A 19 7.93 4.20 0.98
CA THR A 19 7.91 4.70 -0.40
C THR A 19 6.77 4.06 -1.17
N CYS A 20 5.83 4.87 -1.65
CA CYS A 20 4.70 4.41 -2.47
C CYS A 20 4.89 4.80 -3.93
N GLU A 21 4.98 3.83 -4.83
CA GLU A 21 5.14 4.05 -6.27
C GLU A 21 3.97 3.48 -7.07
N THR A 22 3.29 4.33 -7.84
CA THR A 22 2.22 3.89 -8.72
C THR A 22 2.79 3.31 -10.01
N THR A 23 2.35 2.11 -10.38
CA THR A 23 2.73 1.43 -11.60
C THR A 23 1.79 1.75 -12.76
N ARG A 24 2.24 1.48 -14.00
CA ARG A 24 1.43 1.69 -15.23
C ARG A 24 0.09 0.95 -15.24
N LYS A 25 -0.05 -0.13 -14.47
CA LYS A 25 -1.31 -0.90 -14.30
C LYS A 25 -2.14 -0.43 -13.11
N ASN A 26 -1.89 0.79 -12.61
CA ASN A 26 -2.61 1.43 -11.50
C ASN A 26 -2.42 0.74 -10.12
N HIS A 27 -1.54 -0.25 -10.00
CA HIS A 27 -1.14 -0.85 -8.70
C HIS A 27 -0.11 0.03 -7.99
N ILE A 28 -0.09 0.01 -6.66
CA ILE A 28 0.85 0.82 -5.87
C ILE A 28 1.86 -0.10 -5.19
N LYS A 29 3.14 0.04 -5.54
CA LYS A 29 4.25 -0.66 -4.87
C LYS A 29 4.60 0.07 -3.59
N VAL A 30 4.62 -0.65 -2.48
CA VAL A 30 5.04 -0.10 -1.20
C VAL A 30 6.40 -0.69 -0.81
N ARG A 31 7.38 0.17 -0.62
CA ARG A 31 8.73 -0.19 -0.17
C ARG A 31 9.01 0.39 1.21
N ALA A 32 9.80 -0.33 2.00
CA ALA A 32 10.35 0.14 3.27
C ALA A 32 11.84 -0.22 3.31
N ASN A 33 12.70 0.72 3.70
CA ASN A 33 14.15 0.51 3.79
C ASN A 33 14.76 -0.13 2.52
N GLY A 34 14.32 0.33 1.34
CA GLY A 34 14.78 -0.18 0.05
C GLY A 34 14.24 -1.56 -0.36
N LYS A 35 13.44 -2.23 0.48
CA LYS A 35 12.83 -3.53 0.18
C LYS A 35 11.36 -3.37 -0.21
N LEU A 36 10.94 -4.10 -1.25
CA LEU A 36 9.52 -4.20 -1.60
C LEU A 36 8.79 -5.02 -0.54
N ILE A 37 7.84 -4.40 0.15
CA ILE A 37 7.03 -5.07 1.17
C ILE A 37 5.80 -5.71 0.54
N THR A 38 5.06 -4.94 -0.26
CA THR A 38 3.83 -5.41 -0.90
C THR A 38 3.43 -4.52 -2.08
N THR A 39 2.44 -4.97 -2.83
CA THR A 39 1.75 -4.19 -3.86
C THR A 39 0.28 -4.06 -3.51
N LEU A 40 -0.22 -2.83 -3.40
CA LEU A 40 -1.61 -2.54 -3.19
C LEU A 40 -2.40 -2.65 -4.51
N PRO A 41 -3.60 -3.25 -4.47
CA PRO A 41 -4.48 -3.31 -5.62
C PRO A 41 -4.96 -1.91 -6.02
N ALA A 42 -5.16 -1.71 -7.32
CA ALA A 42 -5.66 -0.47 -7.90
C ALA A 42 -7.15 -0.25 -7.64
N THR A 43 -7.87 -1.38 -7.51
CA THR A 43 -9.32 -1.48 -7.52
C THR A 43 -9.84 -1.92 -6.15
N PRO A 44 -10.89 -1.26 -5.63
CA PRO A 44 -11.47 -1.57 -4.33
C PRO A 44 -12.16 -2.94 -4.24
N SER A 45 -12.44 -3.61 -5.36
CA SER A 45 -13.06 -4.95 -5.37
C SER A 45 -12.16 -6.06 -4.81
N ASP A 46 -10.86 -5.82 -4.66
CA ASP A 46 -9.91 -6.77 -4.08
C ASP A 46 -9.71 -6.56 -2.57
N TYR A 47 -10.81 -6.56 -1.81
CA TYR A 47 -10.80 -6.42 -0.34
C TYR A 47 -9.85 -7.42 0.34
N ARG A 48 -9.80 -8.67 -0.15
CA ARG A 48 -8.89 -9.71 0.37
C ARG A 48 -7.42 -9.34 0.14
N ALA A 49 -7.08 -8.82 -1.04
CA ALA A 49 -5.71 -8.41 -1.34
C ALA A 49 -5.30 -7.20 -0.51
N LEU A 50 -6.20 -6.23 -0.31
CA LEU A 50 -5.94 -5.07 0.56
C LEU A 50 -5.68 -5.50 2.01
N LYS A 51 -6.50 -6.39 2.57
CA LYS A 51 -6.28 -6.95 3.92
C LYS A 51 -4.94 -7.68 4.05
N ASN A 52 -4.60 -8.50 3.06
CA ASN A 52 -3.31 -9.21 3.04
C ASN A 52 -2.14 -8.22 2.97
N ALA A 53 -2.26 -7.18 2.15
CA ALA A 53 -1.26 -6.13 2.05
C ALA A 53 -1.11 -5.35 3.36
N ILE A 54 -2.20 -4.95 4.01
CA ILE A 54 -2.16 -4.29 5.33
C ILE A 54 -1.47 -5.17 6.36
N ARG A 55 -1.70 -6.49 6.36
CA ARG A 55 -1.02 -7.42 7.26
C ARG A 55 0.49 -7.50 7.01
N LEU A 56 0.91 -7.49 5.74
CA LEU A 56 2.34 -7.44 5.37
C LEU A 56 2.97 -6.10 5.78
N LEU A 57 2.26 -5.00 5.59
CA LEU A 57 2.68 -3.67 6.03
C LEU A 57 2.82 -3.60 7.55
N ALA A 58 1.86 -4.15 8.30
CA ALA A 58 1.92 -4.20 9.76
C ALA A 58 3.14 -4.97 10.26
N LYS A 59 3.50 -6.09 9.59
CA LYS A 59 4.75 -6.81 9.86
C LYS A 59 6.00 -5.99 9.54
N ALA A 60 5.92 -5.11 8.55
CA ALA A 60 7.00 -4.19 8.19
C ALA A 60 7.07 -2.94 9.08
N GLY A 61 6.19 -2.83 10.10
CA GLY A 61 6.18 -1.73 11.06
C GLY A 61 5.14 -0.64 10.77
N PHE A 62 4.27 -0.81 9.78
CA PHE A 62 3.16 0.11 9.53
C PHE A 62 2.13 0.04 10.67
N LYS A 63 1.75 1.20 11.20
CA LYS A 63 0.67 1.34 12.18
C LYS A 63 -0.52 2.06 11.50
N ASN A 64 -1.60 1.32 11.30
CA ASN A 64 -2.81 1.81 10.61
C ASN A 64 -3.63 2.79 11.45
#